data_AF-A0AAN0J7Y3-F1
#
_entry.id   AF-A0AAN0J7Y3-F1
#
_cell.length_a   1.000
_cell.length_b   1.000
_cell.length_c   1.000
_cell.angle_alpha   90.00
_cell.angle_beta   90.00
_cell.angle_gamma   90.00
#
_symmetry.space_group_name_H-M   'P 1'
#
loop_
_entity.id
_entity.type
_entity.pdbx_description
1 polymer ?
#
loop_
_entity_poly.entity_id
_entity_poly.type
_entity_poly.pdbx_seq_one_letter_code
_entity_poly.pdbx_strand_id
1 'polypeptide(L)'
;MFASRWQNGTGSYFYIQLNNTLEFAMDVGNNVVSLSTQMHSMELEKWQNLRIIYHSINNIVTMELNKRLMSFTTFTSTLSDLRLSSGSLYIGRTSPNVSSPPRSLVKSGFKGCIDQIKMSTNGYYTVEGITEAVNIVNCYNNN
;
A
#
# COMPACT_ATOMS: atom_id res chain seq x y z
N MET A 1 1.66 -1.18 4.09
CA MET A 1 2.41 -1.60 2.90
C MET A 1 3.14 -0.39 2.34
N PHE A 2 4.35 -0.57 1.82
CA PHE A 2 5.12 0.51 1.21
C PHE A 2 5.97 -0.05 0.06
N ALA A 3 6.04 0.67 -1.05
CA ALA A 3 6.99 0.39 -2.12
C ALA A 3 7.45 1.72 -2.71
N SER A 4 8.68 1.73 -3.23
CA SER A 4 9.28 2.91 -3.84
C SER A 4 10.13 2.52 -5.03
N ARG A 5 10.49 3.49 -5.86
CA ARG A 5 11.34 3.31 -7.03
C ARG A 5 12.71 2.76 -6.65
N TRP A 6 13.29 3.32 -5.59
CA TRP A 6 14.65 3.02 -5.14
C TRP A 6 14.64 2.45 -3.73
N GLN A 7 15.59 1.56 -3.43
CA GLN A 7 15.68 0.87 -2.13
C GLN A 7 15.75 1.82 -0.92
N ASN A 8 16.32 3.02 -1.10
CA ASN A 8 16.44 4.04 -0.06
C ASN A 8 15.12 4.78 0.26
N GLY A 9 14.02 4.48 -0.44
CA GLY A 9 12.71 5.10 -0.24
C GLY A 9 12.40 6.30 -1.15
N THR A 10 13.32 6.65 -2.05
CA THR A 10 13.18 7.84 -2.92
C THR A 10 12.57 7.52 -4.30
N GLY A 11 12.20 8.57 -5.03
CA GLY A 11 11.53 8.48 -6.33
C GLY A 11 10.03 8.23 -6.18
N SER A 12 9.39 7.71 -7.23
CA SER A 12 7.97 7.36 -7.20
C SER A 12 7.71 6.31 -6.12
N TYR A 13 6.59 6.39 -5.42
CA TYR A 13 6.27 5.47 -4.33
C TYR A 13 4.76 5.30 -4.17
N PHE A 14 4.36 4.27 -3.43
CA PHE A 14 3.06 4.22 -2.80
C PHE A 14 3.14 3.65 -1.39
N TYR A 15 2.15 3.97 -0.56
CA TYR A 15 1.92 3.29 0.69
C TYR A 15 0.44 3.07 0.96
N ILE A 16 0.18 2.06 1.79
CA ILE A 16 -1.10 1.81 2.44
C ILE A 16 -0.83 1.73 3.94
N GLN A 17 -1.57 2.47 4.75
CA GLN A 17 -1.39 2.46 6.20
C GLN A 17 -2.70 2.56 6.95
N LEU A 18 -2.65 2.14 8.22
CA LEU A 18 -3.74 2.24 9.18
C LEU A 18 -3.27 3.11 10.36
N ASN A 19 -3.91 4.26 10.55
CA ASN A 19 -3.67 5.17 11.68
C ASN A 19 -4.89 6.07 11.90
N ASN A 20 -5.90 5.56 12.59
CA ASN A 20 -7.27 6.12 12.70
C ASN A 20 -8.04 6.22 11.38
N THR A 21 -7.33 6.27 10.25
CA THR A 21 -7.84 6.14 8.90
C THR A 21 -7.17 4.95 8.21
N LEU A 22 -7.86 4.39 7.21
CA LEU A 22 -7.23 3.62 6.16
C LEU A 22 -6.82 4.60 5.07
N GLU A 23 -5.51 4.75 4.88
CA GLU A 23 -4.93 5.70 3.93
C GLU A 23 -4.17 4.96 2.84
N PHE A 24 -4.38 5.38 1.60
CA PHE A 24 -3.51 5.10 0.47
C PHE A 24 -2.91 6.42 -0.01
N ALA A 25 -1.61 6.45 -0.27
CA ALA A 25 -1.01 7.56 -1.00
C ALA A 25 0.00 7.05 -2.02
N MET A 26 0.20 7.85 -3.06
CA MET A 26 1.21 7.61 -4.07
C MET A 26 1.83 8.91 -4.57
N ASP A 27 3.05 8.80 -5.05
CA ASP A 27 3.75 9.84 -5.80
C ASP A 27 4.26 9.22 -7.10
N VAL A 28 3.86 9.78 -8.24
CA VAL A 28 4.34 9.33 -9.56
C VAL A 28 5.69 9.98 -9.94
N GLY A 29 6.21 10.90 -9.12
CA GLY A 29 7.52 11.53 -9.24
C GLY A 29 7.49 13.06 -9.23
N ASN A 30 6.33 13.67 -9.03
CA ASN A 30 6.16 15.14 -9.04
C ASN A 30 5.03 15.67 -8.17
N ASN A 31 4.08 14.81 -7.73
CA ASN A 31 2.93 15.20 -6.94
C ASN A 31 2.44 14.01 -6.11
N VAL A 32 2.28 14.25 -4.81
CA VAL A 32 1.70 13.28 -3.88
C VAL A 32 0.19 13.39 -3.93
N VAL A 33 -0.48 12.26 -4.10
CA VAL A 33 -1.93 12.13 -4.02
C VAL A 33 -2.30 11.10 -2.96
N SER A 34 -3.32 11.41 -2.16
CA SER A 34 -3.76 10.54 -1.06
C SER A 34 -5.28 10.38 -1.05
N LEU A 35 -5.72 9.20 -0.66
CA LEU A 35 -7.10 8.83 -0.37
C LEU A 35 -7.16 8.30 1.06
N SER A 36 -8.19 8.66 1.81
CA SER A 36 -8.37 8.13 3.15
C SER A 36 -9.85 7.91 3.47
N THR A 37 -10.14 6.84 4.21
CA THR A 37 -11.43 6.62 4.86
C THR A 37 -11.26 6.41 6.35
N GLN A 38 -12.22 6.84 7.15
CA GLN A 38 -12.18 6.65 8.61
C GLN A 38 -12.27 5.17 8.97
N MET A 39 -11.48 4.70 9.95
CA MET A 39 -11.50 3.28 10.34
C MET A 39 -12.84 2.81 10.90
N HIS A 40 -13.69 3.70 11.42
CA HIS A 40 -15.05 3.33 11.85
C HIS A 40 -15.94 2.83 10.70
N SER A 41 -15.51 3.03 9.44
CA SER A 41 -16.17 2.44 8.26
C SER A 41 -15.80 0.98 8.02
N MET A 42 -14.84 0.45 8.79
CA MET A 42 -14.38 -0.93 8.74
C MET A 42 -14.89 -1.71 9.95
N GLU A 43 -15.28 -2.95 9.74
CA GLU A 43 -15.54 -3.88 10.84
C GLU A 43 -14.22 -4.47 11.30
N LEU A 44 -13.79 -4.10 12.52
CA LEU A 44 -12.59 -4.65 13.14
C LEU A 44 -12.71 -6.17 13.31
N GLU A 45 -11.56 -6.86 13.29
CA GLU A 45 -11.46 -8.32 13.46
C GLU A 45 -12.19 -9.17 12.40
N LYS A 46 -12.67 -8.52 11.33
CA LYS A 46 -13.24 -9.21 10.17
C LYS A 46 -12.36 -8.99 8.95
N TRP A 47 -12.36 -9.98 8.06
CA TRP A 47 -11.70 -9.86 6.77
C TRP A 47 -12.30 -8.70 5.97
N GLN A 48 -11.42 -7.78 5.57
CA GLN A 48 -11.75 -6.64 4.73
C GLN A 48 -11.08 -6.79 3.36
N ASN A 49 -11.78 -6.47 2.29
CA ASN A 49 -11.22 -6.46 0.94
C ASN A 49 -10.95 -5.01 0.51
N LEU A 50 -9.67 -4.62 0.50
CA LEU A 50 -9.24 -3.32 -0.02
C LEU A 50 -8.81 -3.46 -1.48
N ARG A 51 -9.33 -2.59 -2.35
CA ARG A 51 -8.89 -2.46 -3.73
C ARG A 51 -8.57 -1.00 -4.03
N ILE A 52 -7.36 -0.77 -4.54
CA ILE A 52 -6.91 0.51 -5.05
C ILE A 52 -6.77 0.40 -6.57
N ILE A 53 -7.28 1.38 -7.30
CA ILE A 53 -7.16 1.42 -8.76
C ILE A 53 -6.59 2.77 -9.16
N TYR A 54 -5.49 2.74 -9.92
CA TYR A 54 -4.91 3.93 -10.55
C TYR A 54 -5.18 3.89 -12.05
N HIS A 55 -6.00 4.83 -12.53
CA HIS A 55 -6.27 5.05 -13.94
C HIS A 55 -5.31 6.13 -14.48
N SER A 56 -4.16 5.71 -15.00
CA SER A 56 -3.07 6.61 -15.43
C SER A 56 -3.47 7.60 -16.54
N ILE A 57 -4.34 7.20 -17.47
CA ILE A 57 -4.76 8.06 -18.60
C ILE A 57 -5.44 9.35 -18.11
N ASN A 58 -6.22 9.26 -17.04
CA ASN A 58 -7.04 10.36 -16.54
C ASN A 58 -6.56 10.89 -15.17
N ASN A 59 -5.45 10.35 -14.66
CA ASN A 59 -4.94 10.61 -13.31
C ASN A 59 -5.98 10.48 -12.21
N ILE A 60 -6.78 9.40 -12.27
CA ILE A 60 -7.80 9.10 -11.26
C ILE A 60 -7.30 7.96 -10.38
N VAL A 61 -7.44 8.13 -9.06
CA VAL A 61 -7.21 7.06 -8.08
C VAL A 61 -8.53 6.78 -7.37
N THR A 62 -8.89 5.51 -7.23
CA THR A 62 -10.06 5.08 -6.46
C THR A 62 -9.65 4.14 -5.32
N MET A 63 -10.39 4.23 -4.22
CA MET A 63 -10.30 3.33 -3.07
C MET A 63 -11.66 2.66 -2.86
N GLU A 64 -11.68 1.35 -2.99
CA GLU A 64 -12.84 0.50 -2.73
C GLU A 64 -12.58 -0.38 -1.50
N LEU A 65 -13.58 -0.50 -0.63
CA LEU A 65 -13.57 -1.38 0.52
C LEU A 65 -14.80 -2.30 0.43
N ASN A 66 -14.60 -3.62 0.45
CA ASN A 66 -15.66 -4.62 0.32
C ASN A 66 -16.58 -4.36 -0.89
N LYS A 67 -15.98 -4.00 -2.04
CA LYS A 67 -16.67 -3.64 -3.29
C LYS A 67 -17.52 -2.36 -3.23
N ARG A 68 -17.38 -1.55 -2.18
CA ARG A 68 -18.00 -0.22 -2.06
C ARG A 68 -16.95 0.84 -2.34
N LEU A 69 -17.27 1.80 -3.21
CA LEU A 69 -16.44 2.99 -3.41
C LEU A 69 -16.42 3.83 -2.11
N MET A 70 -15.23 4.01 -1.55
CA MET A 70 -15.04 4.79 -0.31
C MET A 70 -14.57 6.20 -0.62
N SER A 71 -13.63 6.34 -1.55
CA SER A 71 -13.07 7.63 -1.94
C SER A 71 -12.49 7.55 -3.34
N PHE A 72 -12.45 8.69 -4.02
CA PHE A 72 -11.71 8.87 -5.26
C PHE A 72 -11.13 10.27 -5.32
N THR A 73 -10.10 10.44 -6.13
CA THR A 73 -9.48 11.74 -6.34
C THR A 73 -8.88 11.81 -7.73
N THR A 74 -8.69 13.02 -8.22
CA THR A 74 -7.97 13.32 -9.45
C THR A 74 -6.77 14.18 -9.10
N PHE A 75 -5.69 14.05 -9.87
CA PHE A 75 -4.50 14.86 -9.68
C PHE A 75 -3.88 15.25 -11.02
N THR A 76 -3.11 16.34 -11.03
CA THR A 76 -2.39 16.76 -12.24
C THR A 76 -0.99 16.20 -12.19
N SER A 77 -0.60 15.46 -13.23
CA SER A 77 0.78 15.06 -13.44
C SER A 77 1.11 14.99 -14.93
N THR A 78 2.32 15.42 -15.27
CA THR A 78 2.93 15.18 -16.59
C THR A 78 3.53 13.78 -16.71
N LEU A 79 3.55 13.02 -15.61
CA LEU A 79 4.01 11.64 -15.53
C LEU A 79 2.79 10.73 -15.30
N SER A 80 2.69 9.66 -16.07
CA SER A 80 1.56 8.70 -16.02
C SER A 80 1.87 7.42 -15.26
N ASP A 81 3.14 7.16 -14.94
CA ASP A 81 3.58 5.83 -14.52
C ASP A 81 4.10 5.83 -13.08
N LEU A 82 3.51 4.99 -12.25
CA LEU A 82 4.07 4.64 -10.95
C LEU A 82 5.24 3.66 -11.15
N ARG A 83 6.47 4.18 -11.21
CA ARG A 83 7.68 3.38 -11.47
C ARG A 83 8.31 2.90 -10.17
N LEU A 84 8.17 1.60 -9.90
CA LEU A 84 8.68 0.94 -8.67
C LEU A 84 9.91 0.04 -8.93
N SER A 85 10.63 0.28 -10.03
CA SER A 85 11.52 -0.66 -10.72
C SER A 85 12.67 -1.30 -9.93
N SER A 86 13.05 -0.76 -8.78
CA SER A 86 14.25 -1.21 -8.06
C SER A 86 14.07 -1.30 -6.54
N GLY A 87 12.87 -0.96 -6.02
CA GLY A 87 12.55 -1.09 -4.61
C GLY A 87 11.81 -2.40 -4.32
N SER A 88 11.88 -2.83 -3.06
CA SER A 88 11.09 -3.96 -2.55
C SER A 88 9.68 -3.50 -2.16
N LEU A 89 8.74 -4.43 -2.21
CA LEU A 89 7.44 -4.26 -1.57
C LEU A 89 7.56 -4.69 -0.10
N TYR A 90 7.30 -3.75 0.80
CA TYR A 90 7.26 -4.00 2.23
C TYR A 90 5.83 -4.16 2.70
N ILE A 91 5.54 -5.29 3.35
CA ILE A 91 4.23 -5.63 3.91
C ILE A 91 4.35 -5.71 5.43
N GLY A 92 3.35 -5.20 6.15
CA GLY A 92 3.34 -5.17 7.60
C GLY A 92 4.23 -4.08 8.21
N ARG A 93 5.47 -3.88 7.77
CA ARG A 93 6.35 -2.81 8.24
C ARG A 93 7.41 -2.48 7.20
N THR A 94 7.81 -1.21 7.12
CA THR A 94 8.95 -0.77 6.29
C THR A 94 10.29 -1.23 6.88
N SER A 95 11.27 -1.57 6.03
CA SER A 95 12.62 -1.94 6.47
C SER A 95 13.36 -0.75 7.08
N PRO A 96 14.18 -0.95 8.13
CA PRO A 96 15.09 0.07 8.66
C PRO A 96 16.08 0.62 7.61
N ASN A 97 16.36 -0.14 6.55
CA ASN A 97 17.28 0.24 5.48
C ASN A 97 16.69 1.30 4.53
N VAL A 98 15.38 1.57 4.62
CA VAL A 98 14.75 2.67 3.91
C VAL A 98 15.12 3.97 4.63
N SER A 99 16.14 4.67 4.12
CA SER A 99 16.67 5.88 4.76
C SER A 99 15.78 7.11 4.61
N SER A 100 14.98 7.17 3.55
CA SER A 100 14.21 8.35 3.16
C SER A 100 12.75 8.02 2.81
N PRO A 101 11.97 7.36 3.70
CA PRO A 101 10.56 7.12 3.44
C PRO A 101 9.77 8.44 3.46
N PRO A 102 8.56 8.48 2.86
CA PRO A 102 7.64 9.60 3.02
C PRO A 102 7.41 9.91 4.50
N ARG A 103 7.44 11.19 4.89
CA ARG A 103 7.29 11.60 6.30
C ARG A 103 5.95 11.18 6.92
N SER A 104 4.91 11.09 6.09
CA SER A 104 3.56 10.65 6.48
C SER A 104 3.46 9.14 6.71
N LEU A 105 4.48 8.36 6.32
CA LEU A 105 4.46 6.92 6.48
C LEU A 105 4.61 6.54 7.96
N VAL A 106 3.60 5.85 8.46
CA VAL A 106 3.56 5.29 9.80
C VAL A 106 4.64 4.22 9.91
N LYS A 107 5.49 4.37 10.94
CA LYS A 107 6.64 3.47 11.18
C LYS A 107 6.30 2.28 12.08
N SER A 108 5.17 2.33 12.80
CA SER A 108 4.71 1.18 13.58
C SER A 108 4.33 0.03 12.64
N GLY A 109 4.65 -1.19 13.04
CA GLY A 109 4.26 -2.38 12.30
C GLY A 109 2.76 -2.64 12.41
N PHE A 110 2.18 -3.20 11.35
CA PHE A 110 0.83 -3.70 11.32
C PHE A 110 0.67 -4.90 12.27
N LYS A 111 -0.43 -4.92 13.02
CA LYS A 111 -0.84 -6.03 13.88
C LYS A 111 -2.18 -6.54 13.38
N GLY A 112 -2.20 -7.75 12.85
CA GLY A 112 -3.39 -8.35 12.28
C GLY A 112 -3.02 -9.33 11.17
N CYS A 113 -4.00 -9.61 10.33
CA CYS A 113 -3.92 -10.66 9.34
C CYS A 113 -4.02 -10.12 7.92
N ILE A 114 -3.14 -10.63 7.04
CA ILE A 114 -3.15 -10.36 5.61
C ILE A 114 -3.09 -11.71 4.90
N ASP A 115 -4.12 -12.01 4.10
CA ASP A 115 -4.24 -13.29 3.40
C ASP A 115 -3.82 -13.16 1.93
N GLN A 116 -4.51 -12.32 1.15
CA GLN A 116 -4.29 -12.21 -0.29
C GLN A 116 -3.84 -10.82 -0.71
N ILE A 117 -2.72 -10.76 -1.44
CA ILE A 117 -2.23 -9.55 -2.11
C ILE A 117 -2.14 -9.82 -3.61
N LYS A 118 -2.82 -8.99 -4.39
CA LYS A 118 -2.79 -9.03 -5.86
C LYS A 118 -2.41 -7.65 -6.39
N MET A 119 -1.46 -7.58 -7.32
CA MET A 119 -1.12 -6.37 -8.07
C MET A 119 -1.24 -6.67 -9.57
N SER A 120 -1.65 -5.68 -10.37
CA SER A 120 -2.11 -5.89 -11.76
C SER A 120 -1.04 -6.39 -12.74
N THR A 121 0.21 -6.52 -12.32
CA THR A 121 1.27 -7.13 -13.14
C THR A 121 1.28 -8.64 -12.94
N ASN A 122 0.45 -9.34 -13.73
CA ASN A 122 0.52 -10.78 -14.03
C ASN A 122 0.95 -11.75 -12.90
N GLY A 123 0.37 -11.63 -11.70
CA GLY A 123 0.65 -12.61 -10.66
C GLY A 123 -0.07 -12.37 -9.35
N TYR A 124 -0.21 -13.47 -8.61
CA TYR A 124 -0.38 -13.45 -7.15
C TYR A 124 1.03 -13.38 -6.57
N TYR A 125 1.26 -12.55 -5.54
CA TYR A 125 2.48 -12.71 -4.75
C TYR A 125 2.32 -14.00 -3.93
N THR A 126 2.99 -15.05 -4.39
CA THR A 126 3.11 -16.31 -3.65
C THR A 126 4.29 -16.22 -2.68
N VAL A 127 4.41 -17.20 -1.78
CA VAL A 127 5.52 -17.31 -0.82
C VAL A 127 6.89 -17.21 -1.50
N GLU A 128 6.99 -17.63 -2.76
CA GLU A 128 8.22 -17.60 -3.57
C GLU A 128 8.73 -16.18 -3.87
N GLY A 129 7.87 -15.16 -3.79
CA GLY A 129 8.26 -13.76 -3.95
C GLY A 129 8.80 -13.09 -2.67
N ILE A 130 8.82 -13.82 -1.54
CA ILE A 130 9.27 -13.28 -0.25
C ILE A 130 10.79 -13.30 -0.17
N THR A 131 11.40 -12.13 -0.05
CA THR A 131 12.86 -12.00 0.16
C THR A 131 13.24 -11.93 1.64
N GLU A 132 12.31 -11.53 2.52
CA GLU A 132 12.53 -11.43 3.97
C GLU A 132 11.19 -11.56 4.71
N ALA A 133 11.19 -12.29 5.84
CA ALA A 133 10.04 -12.42 6.74
C ALA A 133 10.51 -12.30 8.20
N VAL A 134 9.93 -11.37 8.96
CA VAL A 134 10.30 -11.11 10.36
C VAL A 134 9.06 -11.11 11.23
N ASN A 135 9.01 -12.01 12.22
CA ASN A 135 7.89 -12.16 13.16
C ASN A 135 6.52 -12.33 12.47
N ILE A 136 6.49 -13.04 11.36
CA ILE A 136 5.26 -13.40 10.63
C ILE A 136 4.82 -14.79 11.10
N VAL A 137 3.58 -14.90 11.54
CA VAL A 137 2.95 -16.15 11.96
C VAL A 137 1.65 -16.39 11.18
N ASN A 138 1.20 -17.63 11.13
CA ASN A 138 -0.09 -17.96 10.52
C ASN A 138 -1.24 -17.41 11.37
N CYS A 139 -2.18 -16.72 10.72
CA CYS A 139 -3.38 -16.15 11.32
C CYS A 139 -4.29 -17.14 12.04
N TYR A 140 -4.23 -18.41 11.67
CA TYR A 140 -5.07 -19.47 12.21
C TYR A 140 -4.34 -20.40 13.17
N ASN A 141 -3.05 -20.16 13.42
CA ASN A 141 -2.32 -20.88 14.46
C ASN A 141 -2.56 -20.22 15.81
N ASN A 142 -3.72 -20.52 16.41
CA ASN A 142 -3.89 -20.44 17.85
C ASN A 142 -3.32 -21.73 18.45
N ASN A 143 -2.04 -21.72 18.80
CA ASN A 143 -1.51 -22.62 19.83
C ASN A 143 -1.31 -21.81 21.11
#